data_AF-A0A6P0N026-F1
#
_entry.id   AF-A0A6P0N026-F1
#
_cell.length_a   1.000
_cell.length_b   1.000
_cell.length_c   1.000
_cell.angle_alpha   90.00
_cell.angle_beta   90.00
_cell.angle_gamma   90.00
#
_symmetry.space_group_name_H-M   'P 1'
#
loop_
_entity.id
_entity.type
_entity.pdbx_description
1 polymer ?
#
loop_
_entity_poly.entity_id
_entity_poly.type
_entity_poly.pdbx_seq_one_letter_code
_entity_poly.pdbx_strand_id
1 'polypeptide(L)'
;MDKQLDKQLSIYTQYLVEGIKTGAADLNGDRVISLDELHEYIENKIQETLPVMTPKIYTDQEGSKIHIANAPRDSSLVSDTPLVTPEGINASPQTDSLITFSLPKKMLLKCVIVIAVVASVLAMSPVRVYLDCWYTNKIRKDKGKTWAFEKAHNPLFRARCEKLGFDFE
;
A
#
# COMPACT_ATOMS: atom_id res chain seq x y z
N MET A 1 -17.28 -1.96 -39.39
CA MET A 1 -17.84 -2.65 -38.19
C MET A 1 -16.89 -2.44 -37.01
N ASP A 2 -16.21 -1.28 -36.97
CA ASP A 2 -14.95 -1.10 -36.23
C ASP A 2 -15.11 -0.14 -35.04
N LYS A 3 -16.21 0.61 -35.01
CA LYS A 3 -16.49 1.66 -34.01
C LYS A 3 -16.74 1.12 -32.60
N GLN A 4 -17.16 -0.13 -32.48
CA GLN A 4 -17.44 -0.77 -31.19
C GLN A 4 -16.19 -1.41 -30.58
N LEU A 5 -15.25 -1.85 -31.43
CA LEU A 5 -13.94 -2.36 -31.02
C LEU A 5 -13.05 -1.21 -30.52
N ASP A 6 -13.12 -0.05 -31.18
CA ASP A 6 -12.43 1.17 -30.73
C ASP A 6 -12.94 1.71 -29.39
N LYS A 7 -14.22 1.50 -29.06
CA LYS A 7 -14.78 1.90 -27.75
C LYS A 7 -14.41 0.91 -26.62
N GLN A 8 -14.03 -0.31 -26.98
CA GLN A 8 -13.41 -1.28 -26.07
C GLN A 8 -11.89 -1.12 -25.98
N LEU A 9 -11.28 -0.14 -26.66
CA LEU A 9 -9.85 0.19 -26.50
C LEU A 9 -9.58 0.57 -25.05
N SER A 10 -9.13 -0.45 -24.31
CA SER A 10 -8.62 -0.45 -22.95
C SER A 10 -9.44 0.35 -21.94
N ILE A 11 -10.58 -0.20 -21.51
CA ILE A 11 -11.35 0.28 -20.34
C ILE A 11 -10.45 0.46 -19.11
N TYR A 12 -9.43 -0.38 -18.97
CA TYR A 12 -8.38 -0.21 -17.96
C TYR A 12 -7.67 1.15 -18.09
N THR A 13 -7.20 1.50 -19.29
CA THR A 13 -6.54 2.78 -19.56
C THR A 13 -7.50 3.95 -19.37
N GLN A 14 -8.79 3.79 -19.70
CA GLN A 14 -9.79 4.82 -19.46
C GLN A 14 -9.91 5.14 -17.96
N TYR A 15 -10.10 4.14 -17.11
CA TYR A 15 -10.21 4.36 -15.67
C TYR A 15 -8.89 4.78 -15.03
N LEU A 16 -7.75 4.36 -15.59
CA LEU A 16 -6.44 4.84 -15.20
C LEU A 16 -6.32 6.35 -15.38
N VAL A 17 -6.67 6.86 -16.58
CA VAL A 17 -6.61 8.29 -16.88
C VAL A 17 -7.62 9.07 -16.03
N GLU A 18 -8.84 8.53 -15.87
CA GLU A 18 -9.89 9.13 -15.06
C GLU A 18 -9.47 9.29 -13.59
N GLY A 19 -8.97 8.22 -12.97
CA GLY A 19 -8.54 8.21 -11.57
C GLY A 19 -7.45 9.23 -11.27
N ILE A 20 -6.46 9.36 -12.17
CA ILE A 20 -5.39 10.37 -12.05
C ILE A 20 -5.93 11.78 -12.28
N LYS A 21 -6.69 12.00 -13.37
CA LYS A 21 -7.16 13.34 -13.77
C LYS A 21 -8.11 13.95 -12.75
N THR A 22 -8.95 13.12 -12.14
CA THR A 22 -9.98 13.59 -11.20
C THR A 22 -9.52 13.54 -9.74
N GLY A 23 -8.50 12.76 -9.42
CA GLY A 23 -8.15 12.44 -8.04
C GLY A 23 -9.00 11.34 -7.41
N ALA A 24 -9.95 10.74 -8.14
CA ALA A 24 -10.83 9.71 -7.59
C ALA A 24 -10.09 8.43 -7.15
N ALA A 25 -8.84 8.26 -7.62
CA ALA A 25 -7.98 7.17 -7.18
C ALA A 25 -7.20 7.45 -5.87
N ASP A 26 -7.35 8.63 -5.24
CA ASP A 26 -6.88 8.87 -3.87
C ASP A 26 -7.92 8.31 -2.89
N LEU A 27 -7.77 7.03 -2.56
CA LEU A 27 -8.74 6.28 -1.77
C LEU A 27 -8.56 6.54 -0.27
N ASN A 28 -7.34 6.83 0.16
CA ASN A 28 -7.02 7.08 1.56
C ASN A 28 -7.14 8.57 1.97
N GLY A 29 -7.19 9.50 1.01
CA GLY A 29 -7.37 10.93 1.21
C GLY A 29 -6.11 11.71 1.61
N ASP A 30 -4.92 11.13 1.44
CA ASP A 30 -3.63 11.76 1.74
C ASP A 30 -3.11 12.69 0.64
N ARG A 31 -3.87 12.81 -0.47
CA ARG A 31 -3.58 13.62 -1.65
C ARG A 31 -2.45 13.08 -2.51
N VAL A 32 -2.09 11.81 -2.34
CA VAL A 32 -1.17 11.08 -3.19
C VAL A 32 -1.93 9.89 -3.77
N ILE A 33 -1.77 9.66 -5.06
CA ILE A 33 -2.31 8.49 -5.74
C ILE A 33 -1.16 7.49 -5.83
N SER A 34 -1.21 6.46 -4.99
CA SER A 34 -0.28 5.34 -5.04
C SER A 34 -0.70 4.29 -6.09
N LEU A 35 0.22 3.39 -6.44
CA LEU A 35 -0.01 2.39 -7.49
C LEU A 35 -1.09 1.37 -7.10
N ASP A 36 -1.12 0.94 -5.84
CA ASP A 36 -2.15 0.07 -5.30
C ASP A 36 -3.51 0.75 -5.25
N GLU A 37 -3.61 2.00 -4.81
CA GLU A 37 -4.87 2.75 -4.84
C GLU A 37 -5.39 2.96 -6.26
N LEU A 38 -4.51 3.28 -7.20
CA LEU A 38 -4.87 3.41 -8.61
C LEU A 38 -5.38 2.09 -9.19
N HIS A 39 -4.73 0.97 -8.85
CA HIS A 39 -5.18 -0.34 -9.29
C HIS A 39 -6.53 -0.72 -8.67
N GLU A 40 -6.71 -0.50 -7.37
CA GLU A 40 -7.97 -0.75 -6.65
C GLU A 40 -9.12 0.08 -7.22
N TYR A 41 -8.88 1.36 -7.51
CA TYR A 41 -9.85 2.23 -8.19
C TYR A 41 -10.31 1.63 -9.53
N ILE A 42 -9.35 1.22 -10.37
CA ILE A 42 -9.63 0.65 -11.69
C ILE A 42 -10.36 -0.69 -11.58
N GLU A 43 -9.94 -1.56 -10.66
CA GLU A 43 -10.57 -2.85 -10.43
C GLU A 43 -12.04 -2.68 -10.02
N ASN A 44 -12.32 -1.79 -9.06
CA ASN A 44 -13.69 -1.49 -8.63
C ASN A 44 -14.56 -1.01 -9.80
N LYS A 45 -14.06 -0.06 -10.62
CA LYS A 45 -14.78 0.44 -11.81
C LYS A 45 -15.02 -0.63 -12.88
N ILE A 46 -14.04 -1.53 -13.09
CA ILE A 46 -14.17 -2.62 -14.05
C ILE A 46 -15.16 -3.67 -13.53
N GLN A 47 -15.16 -3.98 -12.24
CA GLN A 47 -16.13 -4.91 -11.66
C GLN A 47 -17.57 -4.39 -11.80
N GLU A 48 -17.78 -3.07 -11.67
CA GLU A 48 -19.10 -2.45 -11.89
C GLU A 48 -19.56 -2.50 -13.36
N THR A 49 -18.65 -2.35 -14.32
CA THR A 49 -18.99 -2.18 -15.74
C THR A 49 -18.86 -3.45 -16.58
N LEU A 50 -17.87 -4.30 -16.27
CA LEU A 50 -17.55 -5.54 -16.94
C LEU A 50 -17.07 -6.59 -15.92
N PRO A 51 -17.99 -7.21 -15.15
CA PRO A 51 -17.65 -8.19 -14.11
C PRO A 51 -16.84 -9.41 -14.59
N VAL A 52 -16.85 -9.67 -15.90
CA VAL A 52 -16.09 -10.76 -16.53
C VAL A 52 -14.58 -10.50 -16.59
N MET A 53 -14.14 -9.24 -16.39
CA MET A 53 -12.74 -8.85 -16.45
C MET A 53 -12.15 -8.71 -15.04
N THR A 54 -10.99 -9.33 -14.82
CA THR A 54 -10.25 -9.26 -13.55
C THR A 54 -8.84 -8.75 -13.82
N PRO A 55 -8.62 -7.42 -13.83
CA PRO A 55 -7.30 -6.86 -14.04
C PRO A 55 -6.36 -7.29 -12.91
N LYS A 56 -5.06 -7.37 -13.20
CA LYS A 56 -4.03 -7.70 -12.21
C LYS A 56 -2.81 -6.81 -12.39
N ILE A 57 -2.17 -6.48 -11.27
CA ILE A 57 -0.87 -5.84 -11.23
C ILE A 57 0.15 -6.76 -10.55
N TYR A 58 1.39 -6.75 -11.04
CA TYR A 58 2.49 -7.55 -10.51
C TYR A 58 3.60 -6.62 -10.06
N THR A 59 3.77 -6.49 -8.75
CA THR A 59 4.81 -5.70 -8.08
C THR A 59 5.60 -6.60 -7.14
N ASP A 60 6.80 -6.16 -6.76
CA ASP A 60 7.46 -6.71 -5.57
C ASP A 60 6.82 -6.15 -4.28
N GLN A 61 7.39 -6.46 -3.12
CA GLN A 61 6.81 -6.06 -1.82
C GLN A 61 6.76 -4.54 -1.62
N GLU A 62 7.55 -3.76 -2.35
CA GLU A 62 7.66 -2.31 -2.20
C GLU A 62 6.95 -1.56 -3.34
N GLY A 63 6.79 -2.19 -4.50
CA GLY A 63 6.25 -1.58 -5.71
C GLY A 63 4.80 -1.11 -5.60
N SER A 64 4.01 -1.66 -4.68
CA SER A 64 2.64 -1.17 -4.42
C SER A 64 2.62 0.28 -3.93
N LYS A 65 3.65 0.72 -3.21
CA LYS A 65 3.74 2.08 -2.63
C LYS A 65 4.34 3.12 -3.58
N ILE A 66 4.51 2.79 -4.86
CA ILE A 66 5.03 3.76 -5.83
C ILE A 66 4.02 4.89 -5.96
N HIS A 67 4.46 6.12 -5.71
CA HIS A 67 3.64 7.32 -5.91
C HIS A 67 3.53 7.61 -7.40
N ILE A 68 2.31 7.60 -7.93
CA ILE A 68 2.04 7.83 -9.36
C ILE A 68 1.76 9.30 -9.63
N ALA A 69 0.94 9.95 -8.80
CA ALA A 69 0.56 11.35 -8.96
C ALA A 69 0.15 11.97 -7.62
N ASN A 70 0.09 13.30 -7.55
CA ASN A 70 -0.67 13.98 -6.49
C ASN A 70 -2.13 14.10 -6.92
N ALA A 71 -3.05 13.90 -6.00
CA ALA A 71 -4.47 14.14 -6.25
C ALA A 71 -4.70 15.65 -6.50
N PRO A 72 -5.50 16.02 -7.53
CA PRO A 72 -5.94 17.39 -7.71
C PRO A 72 -6.52 17.95 -6.42
N ARG A 73 -6.06 19.14 -6.02
CA ARG A 73 -6.70 19.85 -4.93
C ARG A 73 -8.06 20.32 -5.45
N ASP A 74 -9.06 20.38 -4.57
CA ASP A 74 -10.23 21.23 -4.75
C ASP A 74 -9.74 22.70 -4.79
N SER A 75 -9.08 23.10 -5.87
CA SER A 75 -9.03 24.49 -6.28
C SER A 75 -10.38 24.73 -6.91
N SER A 76 -11.36 25.06 -6.08
CA SER A 76 -12.59 25.68 -6.52
C SER A 76 -12.29 26.62 -7.70
N LEU A 77 -12.76 26.24 -8.89
CA LEU A 77 -12.82 27.07 -10.10
C LEU A 77 -11.47 27.53 -10.67
N VAL A 78 -10.67 26.63 -11.25
CA VAL A 78 -9.88 27.05 -12.42
C VAL A 78 -10.88 27.11 -13.56
N SER A 79 -11.55 28.26 -13.71
CA SER A 79 -12.22 28.58 -14.96
C SER A 79 -11.20 28.45 -16.07
N ASP A 80 -11.57 27.81 -17.17
CA ASP A 80 -10.81 27.74 -18.42
C ASP A 80 -10.62 29.14 -19.02
N THR A 81 -9.93 30.04 -18.32
CA THR A 81 -9.40 31.27 -18.90
C THR A 81 -8.12 30.86 -19.62
N PRO A 82 -8.05 30.98 -20.95
CA PRO A 82 -6.85 30.63 -21.70
C PRO A 82 -5.65 31.39 -21.14
N LEU A 83 -4.54 30.68 -20.91
CA LEU A 83 -3.26 31.24 -20.46
C LEU A 83 -2.54 31.99 -21.60
N VAL A 84 -3.27 32.78 -22.39
CA VAL A 84 -2.71 33.70 -23.38
C VAL A 84 -3.40 35.04 -23.21
N THR A 85 -2.81 35.90 -22.39
CA THR A 85 -2.98 37.35 -22.48
C THR A 85 -1.78 37.89 -23.28
N PRO A 86 -1.96 38.86 -24.19
CA PRO A 86 -0.88 39.37 -25.06
C PRO A 86 0.17 40.22 -24.33
N GLU A 87 0.08 40.36 -23.00
CA GLU A 87 0.93 41.25 -22.20
C GLU A 87 1.86 40.42 -21.31
N GLY A 88 3.08 40.19 -21.83
CA GLY A 88 4.35 40.21 -21.10
C GLY A 88 4.53 39.39 -19.82
N ILE A 89 5.47 38.45 -19.87
CA ILE A 89 6.07 37.78 -18.71
C ILE A 89 6.78 38.81 -17.82
N ASN A 90 6.19 39.14 -16.67
CA ASN A 90 6.92 39.79 -15.57
C ASN A 90 7.32 38.70 -14.58
N ALA A 91 8.53 38.16 -14.76
CA ALA A 91 9.15 37.29 -13.78
C ALA A 91 9.43 38.10 -12.50
N SER A 92 8.98 37.61 -11.34
CA SER A 92 9.43 38.09 -10.03
C SER A 92 9.84 36.89 -9.17
N PRO A 93 11.05 36.92 -8.58
CA PRO A 93 11.63 35.79 -7.88
C PRO A 93 11.15 35.76 -6.44
N GLN A 94 10.81 34.57 -5.95
CA GLN A 94 11.02 34.20 -4.54
C GLN A 94 10.79 32.71 -4.34
N THR A 95 11.90 31.98 -4.45
CA THR A 95 12.13 30.75 -3.70
C THR A 95 12.26 31.06 -2.21
N ASP A 96 11.97 30.05 -1.39
CA ASP A 96 12.20 29.93 0.05
C ASP A 96 11.02 30.25 0.98
N SER A 97 10.30 29.20 1.34
CA SER A 97 10.11 28.92 2.77
C SER A 97 10.05 27.42 3.00
N LEU A 98 11.04 26.94 3.76
CA LEU A 98 11.06 25.63 4.40
C LEU A 98 9.84 25.53 5.32
N ILE A 99 8.79 24.84 4.88
CA ILE A 99 7.66 24.53 5.76
C ILE A 99 8.11 23.42 6.70
N THR A 100 8.46 23.82 7.91
CA THR A 100 8.56 22.97 9.09
C THR A 100 7.32 22.09 9.18
N PHE A 101 7.50 20.78 9.03
CA PHE A 101 6.50 19.77 9.40
C PHE A 101 6.23 19.86 10.91
N SER A 102 5.30 20.72 11.31
CA SER A 102 4.72 20.68 12.64
C SER A 102 3.71 19.53 12.69
N LEU A 103 4.18 18.33 13.07
CA LEU A 103 3.30 17.23 13.41
C LEU A 103 2.34 17.66 14.54
N PRO A 104 1.01 17.51 14.38
CA PRO A 104 0.08 17.77 15.48
C PRO A 104 0.23 16.67 16.53
N LYS A 105 0.91 16.99 17.64
CA LYS A 105 1.15 16.10 18.81
C LYS A 105 -0.11 15.47 19.42
N LYS A 106 -1.32 15.90 19.03
CA LYS A 106 -2.58 15.47 19.68
C LYS A 106 -3.17 14.15 19.18
N MET A 107 -2.65 13.55 18.10
CA MET A 107 -3.18 12.28 17.55
C MET A 107 -2.25 11.07 17.74
N LEU A 108 -1.00 11.28 18.14
CA LEU A 108 -0.07 10.17 18.35
C LEU A 108 -0.27 9.46 19.70
N LEU A 109 -0.72 10.16 20.75
CA LEU A 109 -0.80 9.54 22.07
C LEU A 109 -1.92 8.50 22.19
N LYS A 110 -3.07 8.72 21.52
CA LYS A 110 -4.19 7.76 21.55
C LYS A 110 -3.91 6.51 20.71
N CYS A 111 -3.40 6.66 19.49
CA CYS A 111 -3.05 5.52 18.63
C CYS A 111 -1.87 4.71 19.19
N VAL A 112 -0.87 5.34 19.80
CA VAL A 112 0.26 4.63 20.43
C VAL A 112 -0.21 3.76 21.60
N ILE A 113 -1.14 4.24 22.43
CA ILE A 113 -1.71 3.45 23.53
C ILE A 113 -2.54 2.28 23.00
N VAL A 114 -3.39 2.49 21.99
CA VAL A 114 -4.20 1.43 21.38
C VAL A 114 -3.32 0.35 20.74
N ILE A 115 -2.29 0.75 19.98
CA ILE A 115 -1.34 -0.18 19.36
C ILE A 115 -0.54 -0.93 20.42
N ALA A 116 -0.07 -0.27 21.49
CA ALA A 116 0.67 -0.93 22.57
C ALA A 116 -0.19 -1.96 23.33
N VAL A 117 -1.47 -1.64 23.61
CA VAL A 117 -2.40 -2.57 24.26
C VAL A 117 -2.72 -3.75 23.35
N VAL A 118 -3.02 -3.51 22.06
CA VAL A 118 -3.30 -4.57 21.08
C VAL A 118 -2.07 -5.46 20.84
N ALA A 119 -0.87 -4.87 20.74
CA ALA A 119 0.39 -5.62 20.60
C ALA A 119 0.70 -6.45 21.84
N SER A 120 0.38 -5.97 23.04
CA SER A 120 0.53 -6.72 24.29
C SER A 120 -0.44 -7.90 24.37
N VAL A 121 -1.68 -7.72 23.93
CA VAL A 121 -2.68 -8.81 23.82
C VAL A 121 -2.26 -9.84 22.76
N LEU A 122 -1.70 -9.41 21.63
CA LEU A 122 -1.20 -10.29 20.56
C LEU A 122 0.15 -10.95 20.88
N ALA A 123 0.97 -10.37 21.76
CA ALA A 123 2.22 -10.98 22.21
C ALA A 123 1.97 -12.22 23.09
N MET A 124 0.80 -12.30 23.73
CA MET A 124 0.34 -13.47 24.49
C MET A 124 -0.38 -14.50 23.61
N SER A 125 -0.46 -14.26 22.29
CA SER A 125 -1.15 -15.16 21.38
C SER A 125 -0.33 -16.44 21.15
N PRO A 126 -0.94 -17.64 21.29
CA PRO A 126 -0.29 -18.91 20.96
C PRO A 126 0.17 -18.96 19.49
N VAL A 127 -0.34 -18.05 18.64
CA VAL A 127 0.06 -17.90 17.23
C VAL A 127 1.54 -17.55 17.10
N ARG A 128 2.14 -16.72 17.97
CA ARG A 128 3.57 -16.40 17.86
C ARG A 128 4.45 -17.60 18.14
N VAL A 129 4.11 -18.38 19.17
CA VAL A 129 4.85 -19.60 19.52
C VAL A 129 4.68 -20.64 18.41
N TYR A 130 3.46 -20.83 17.91
CA TYR A 130 3.18 -21.70 16.78
C TYR A 130 3.97 -21.31 15.53
N LEU A 131 4.00 -20.02 15.17
CA LEU A 131 4.71 -19.53 13.99
C LEU A 131 6.24 -19.69 14.13
N ASP A 132 6.78 -19.48 15.33
CA ASP A 132 8.20 -19.69 15.63
C ASP A 132 8.59 -21.18 15.51
N CYS A 133 7.75 -22.09 16.02
CA CYS A 133 7.93 -23.54 15.88
C CYS A 133 7.79 -24.00 14.42
N TRP A 134 6.76 -23.54 13.70
CA TRP A 134 6.51 -23.87 12.30
C TRP A 134 7.65 -23.39 11.39
N TYR A 135 8.07 -22.13 11.55
CA TYR A 135 9.14 -21.53 10.75
C TYR A 135 10.47 -22.25 10.97
N THR A 136 10.81 -22.53 12.24
CA THR A 136 12.06 -23.25 12.57
C THR A 136 12.05 -24.68 11.99
N ASN A 137 10.93 -25.41 12.06
CA ASN A 137 10.85 -26.76 11.50
C ASN A 137 10.93 -26.76 9.96
N LYS A 138 10.31 -25.78 9.30
CA LYS A 138 10.38 -25.62 7.84
C LYS A 138 11.81 -25.38 7.37
N ILE A 139 12.51 -24.39 7.95
CA ILE A 139 13.89 -24.05 7.56
C ILE A 139 14.86 -25.22 7.82
N ARG A 140 14.63 -26.01 8.87
CA ARG A 140 15.40 -27.22 9.16
C ARG A 140 15.24 -28.29 8.05
N LYS A 141 14.00 -28.56 7.63
CA LYS A 141 13.69 -29.54 6.56
C LYS A 141 14.27 -29.12 5.21
N ASP A 142 14.31 -27.82 4.94
CA ASP A 142 14.89 -27.25 3.72
C ASP A 142 16.45 -27.26 3.74
N LYS A 143 17.10 -27.83 4.78
CA LYS A 143 18.56 -28.03 4.95
C LYS A 143 19.43 -26.78 4.74
N GLY A 144 18.88 -25.58 4.89
CA GLY A 144 19.53 -24.35 4.41
C GLY A 144 20.29 -23.52 5.45
N LYS A 145 20.04 -23.66 6.76
CA LYS A 145 20.58 -22.71 7.76
C LYS A 145 20.98 -23.36 9.09
N THR A 146 22.22 -23.13 9.51
CA THR A 146 22.83 -23.67 10.75
C THR A 146 22.13 -23.20 12.02
N TRP A 147 21.67 -21.95 12.08
CA TRP A 147 20.95 -21.41 13.25
C TRP A 147 19.64 -22.16 13.55
N ALA A 148 18.98 -22.73 12.53
CA ALA A 148 17.73 -23.47 12.72
C ALA A 148 17.97 -24.80 13.43
N PHE A 149 19.12 -25.45 13.15
CA PHE A 149 19.56 -26.65 13.87
C PHE A 149 19.98 -26.32 15.29
N GLU A 150 20.75 -25.25 15.51
CA GLU A 150 21.15 -24.80 16.84
C GLU A 150 19.94 -24.47 17.72
N LYS A 151 18.95 -23.76 17.16
CA LYS A 151 17.70 -23.42 17.84
C LYS A 151 16.85 -24.65 18.17
N ALA A 152 16.82 -25.65 17.28
CA ALA A 152 16.12 -26.92 17.51
C ALA A 152 16.79 -27.80 18.58
N HIS A 153 18.11 -27.67 18.79
CA HIS A 153 18.84 -28.35 19.88
C HIS A 153 18.62 -27.70 21.25
N ASN A 154 18.03 -26.50 21.33
CA ASN A 154 17.74 -25.86 22.60
C ASN A 154 16.58 -26.60 23.31
N PRO A 155 16.79 -27.19 24.51
CA PRO A 155 15.80 -28.02 25.18
C PRO A 155 14.55 -27.25 25.60
N LEU A 156 14.69 -25.97 25.96
CA LEU A 156 13.56 -25.12 26.33
C LEU A 156 12.67 -24.84 25.11
N PHE A 157 13.29 -24.61 23.95
CA PHE A 157 12.56 -24.40 22.69
C PHE A 157 11.84 -25.68 22.26
N ARG A 158 12.53 -26.82 22.33
CA ARG A 158 11.99 -28.14 21.97
C ARG A 158 10.75 -28.50 22.80
N ALA A 159 10.86 -28.43 24.14
CA ALA A 159 9.75 -28.70 25.05
C ALA A 159 8.54 -27.79 24.83
N ARG A 160 8.77 -26.55 24.38
CA ARG A 160 7.69 -25.59 24.05
C ARG A 160 6.98 -25.96 22.75
N CYS A 161 7.71 -26.45 21.74
CA CYS A 161 7.14 -26.80 20.44
C CYS A 161 6.54 -28.22 20.40
N GLU A 162 7.04 -29.16 21.20
CA GLU A 162 6.46 -30.50 21.36
C GLU A 162 5.03 -30.44 21.92
N LYS A 163 4.76 -29.51 22.85
CA LYS A 163 3.40 -29.22 23.36
C LYS A 163 2.42 -28.75 22.27
N LEU A 164 2.94 -28.32 21.12
CA LEU A 164 2.18 -27.88 19.94
C LEU A 164 2.16 -28.93 18.81
N GLY A 165 2.73 -30.12 19.02
CA GLY A 165 2.76 -31.21 18.04
C GLY A 165 3.87 -31.12 16.99
N PHE A 166 4.90 -30.29 17.21
CA PHE A 166 6.07 -30.22 16.32
C PHE A 166 7.19 -31.13 16.80
N ASP A 167 7.71 -31.95 15.88
CA ASP A 167 8.87 -32.82 16.11
C ASP A 167 10.11 -32.31 15.34
N PHE A 168 11.24 -32.35 16.04
CA PHE A 168 12.55 -31.88 15.59
C PHE A 168 13.62 -32.98 15.55
N GLU A 169 13.24 -34.25 15.70
CA GLU A 169 14.11 -35.40 15.35
C GLU A 169 14.57 -35.34 13.88
#